data_AF-A0A7G1H0G3-F1
#
_entry.id   AF-A0A7G1H0G3-F1
#
_cell.length_a   1.000
_cell.length_b   1.000
_cell.length_c   1.000
_cell.angle_alpha   90.00
_cell.angle_beta   90.00
_cell.angle_gamma   90.00
#
_symmetry.space_group_name_H-M   'P 1'
#
loop_
_entity.id
_entity.type
_entity.pdbx_description
1 polymer ?
#
loop_
_entity_poly.entity_id
_entity_poly.type
_entity_poly.pdbx_seq_one_letter_code
_entity_poly.pdbx_strand_id
1 'polypeptide(L)'
;MRIFVAILAIMIAVVFVGSAMAVPPGKQAQFAGGPMGKVTFDGKIHADKGLKCNDCHTKIFQMKREAKPKVADHKSDKFCFACHNGSKAFATDGNCAKCHKK
;
A
#
# COMPACT_ATOMS: atom_id res chain seq x y z
N MET A 1 21.66 22.58 -33.31
CA MET A 1 21.75 22.76 -31.84
C MET A 1 20.38 22.88 -31.16
N ARG A 2 19.49 23.79 -31.59
CA ARG A 2 18.14 23.97 -30.99
C ARG A 2 17.24 22.72 -31.03
N ILE A 3 17.27 21.94 -32.11
CA ILE A 3 16.45 20.72 -32.26
C ILE A 3 16.95 19.60 -31.33
N PHE A 4 18.27 19.43 -31.20
CA PHE A 4 18.86 18.49 -30.25
C PHE A 4 18.54 18.85 -28.80
N VAL A 5 18.55 20.14 -28.45
CA VAL A 5 18.15 20.63 -27.12
C VAL A 5 16.66 20.36 -26.85
N ALA A 6 15.80 20.51 -27.84
CA ALA A 6 14.37 20.21 -27.72
C ALA A 6 14.11 18.69 -27.55
N ILE A 7 14.80 17.83 -28.31
CA ILE A 7 14.69 16.38 -28.20
C ILE A 7 15.20 15.88 -26.84
N LEU A 8 16.32 16.43 -26.36
CA LEU A 8 16.87 16.11 -25.04
C LEU A 8 15.92 16.54 -23.91
N ALA A 9 15.31 17.72 -24.02
CA ALA A 9 14.33 18.21 -23.04
C ALA A 9 13.05 17.35 -23.00
N ILE A 10 12.57 16.88 -24.16
CA ILE A 10 11.42 15.97 -24.25
C ILE A 10 11.75 14.60 -23.66
N MET A 11 12.95 14.05 -23.91
CA MET A 11 13.37 12.77 -23.33
C MET A 11 13.50 12.85 -21.79
N ILE A 12 14.01 13.95 -21.25
CA ILE A 12 14.10 14.16 -19.79
C ILE A 12 12.70 14.25 -19.16
N ALA A 13 11.73 14.86 -19.84
CA ALA A 13 10.35 14.93 -19.35
C ALA A 13 9.64 13.56 -19.31
N VAL A 14 9.90 12.67 -20.28
CA VAL A 14 9.29 11.33 -20.34
C VAL A 14 9.84 10.39 -19.24
N VAL A 15 11.10 10.54 -18.85
CA VAL A 15 11.72 9.71 -17.79
C VAL A 15 11.16 10.04 -16.39
N PHE A 16 10.61 11.24 -16.19
CA PHE A 16 10.03 11.66 -14.90
C PHE A 16 8.59 11.19 -14.65
N VAL A 17 7.92 10.57 -15.62
CA VAL A 17 6.50 10.15 -15.51
C VAL A 17 6.33 8.80 -14.76
N GLY A 18 7.43 8.13 -14.39
CA GLY A 18 7.39 6.77 -13.86
C GLY A 18 6.97 6.58 -12.39
N SER A 19 6.79 7.64 -11.59
CA SER A 19 6.87 7.49 -10.12
C SER A 19 5.56 7.68 -9.33
N ALA A 20 4.41 7.88 -9.98
CA ALA A 20 3.17 8.23 -9.27
C ALA A 20 1.93 7.42 -9.65
N MET A 21 2.08 6.14 -10.02
CA MET A 21 0.91 5.28 -10.22
C MET A 21 0.40 4.80 -8.86
N ALA A 22 -0.68 5.43 -8.38
CA ALA A 22 -1.55 4.88 -7.35
C ALA A 22 -1.88 3.43 -7.72
N VAL A 23 -1.89 2.52 -6.73
CA VAL A 23 -2.13 1.09 -6.94
C VAL A 23 -3.49 0.91 -7.63
N PRO A 24 -3.54 0.54 -8.93
CA PRO A 24 -4.81 0.41 -9.64
C PRO A 24 -5.71 -0.67 -9.02
N PRO A 25 -7.03 -0.63 -9.26
CA PRO A 25 -7.92 -1.74 -8.92
C PRO A 25 -7.36 -3.07 -9.43
N GLY A 26 -7.25 -4.07 -8.55
CA GLY A 26 -6.68 -5.39 -8.88
C GLY A 26 -5.15 -5.50 -8.74
N LYS A 27 -4.45 -4.44 -8.32
CA LYS A 27 -3.04 -4.54 -7.92
C LYS A 27 -2.89 -4.68 -6.41
N GLN A 28 -1.88 -5.46 -6.02
CA GLN A 28 -1.56 -5.73 -4.63
C GLN A 28 -0.43 -4.82 -4.16
N ALA A 29 -0.52 -4.34 -2.92
CA ALA A 29 0.56 -3.61 -2.27
C ALA A 29 1.37 -4.59 -1.42
N GLN A 30 2.69 -4.63 -1.64
CA GLN A 30 3.59 -5.47 -0.87
C GLN A 30 4.37 -4.64 0.16
N PHE A 31 4.45 -5.18 1.37
CA PHE A 31 5.28 -4.72 2.47
C PHE A 31 6.33 -5.79 2.79
N ALA A 32 7.53 -5.36 3.17
CA ALA A 32 8.65 -6.28 3.42
C ALA A 32 8.34 -7.33 4.50
N GLY A 33 7.55 -6.97 5.51
CA GLY A 33 7.09 -7.87 6.57
C GLY A 33 8.20 -8.47 7.47
N GLY A 34 9.45 -8.10 7.23
CA GLY A 34 10.59 -8.43 8.08
C GLY A 34 10.88 -9.95 8.13
N PRO A 35 11.41 -10.45 9.26
CA PRO A 35 11.76 -11.87 9.42
C PRO A 35 10.58 -12.84 9.27
N MET A 36 9.34 -12.35 9.41
CA MET A 36 8.13 -13.16 9.31
C MET A 36 7.69 -13.44 7.87
N GLY A 37 8.27 -12.73 6.89
CA GLY A 37 7.92 -12.85 5.47
C GLY A 37 7.07 -11.69 4.99
N LYS A 38 6.95 -11.56 3.66
CA LYS A 38 6.29 -10.43 3.00
C LYS A 38 4.80 -10.40 3.37
N VAL A 39 4.27 -9.18 3.49
CA VAL A 39 2.84 -8.94 3.69
C VAL A 39 2.26 -8.35 2.42
N THR A 40 1.23 -9.00 1.90
CA THR A 40 0.56 -8.59 0.67
C THR A 40 -0.84 -8.09 1.01
N PHE A 41 -1.11 -6.83 0.69
CA PHE A 41 -2.42 -6.23 0.75
C PHE A 41 -3.12 -6.37 -0.60
N ASP A 42 -4.36 -6.83 -0.57
CA ASP A 42 -5.22 -6.98 -1.75
C ASP A 42 -6.47 -6.10 -1.60
N GLY A 43 -6.57 -5.07 -2.43
CA GLY A 43 -7.70 -4.15 -2.42
C GLY A 43 -9.01 -4.79 -2.87
N LYS A 44 -8.97 -5.84 -3.70
CA LYS A 44 -10.16 -6.54 -4.15
C LYS A 44 -10.81 -7.29 -2.98
N ILE A 45 -10.01 -7.98 -2.16
CA ILE A 45 -10.53 -8.69 -0.97
C ILE A 45 -11.25 -7.72 -0.03
N HIS A 46 -10.71 -6.50 0.13
CA HIS A 46 -11.33 -5.47 0.97
C HIS A 46 -12.60 -4.89 0.32
N ALA A 47 -12.58 -4.64 -0.98
CA ALA A 47 -13.75 -4.17 -1.73
C ALA A 47 -14.90 -5.20 -1.74
N ASP A 48 -14.58 -6.50 -1.88
CA ASP A 48 -15.55 -7.60 -1.79
C ASP A 48 -16.22 -7.68 -0.40
N LYS A 49 -15.60 -7.08 0.64
CA LYS A 49 -16.18 -6.91 1.98
C LYS A 49 -16.99 -5.61 2.14
N GLY A 50 -17.21 -4.89 1.05
CA GLY A 50 -18.01 -3.66 1.02
C GLY A 50 -17.24 -2.37 1.33
N LEU A 51 -15.90 -2.45 1.48
CA LEU A 51 -15.09 -1.25 1.72
C LEU A 51 -14.91 -0.45 0.43
N LYS A 52 -15.01 0.87 0.57
CA LYS A 52 -14.81 1.85 -0.48
C LYS A 52 -13.46 2.54 -0.33
N CYS A 53 -13.02 3.20 -1.40
CA CYS A 53 -11.73 3.87 -1.44
C CYS A 53 -11.52 4.87 -0.28
N ASN A 54 -12.58 5.60 0.08
CA ASN A 54 -12.58 6.60 1.15
C ASN A 54 -12.59 6.02 2.57
N ASP A 55 -12.90 4.73 2.74
CA ASP A 55 -12.82 4.06 4.04
C ASP A 55 -11.35 3.86 4.47
N CYS A 56 -10.43 3.79 3.50
CA CYS A 56 -9.00 3.68 3.73
C CYS A 56 -8.26 4.99 3.45
N HIS A 57 -8.63 5.71 2.39
CA HIS A 57 -7.91 6.88 1.91
C HIS A 57 -8.63 8.20 2.22
N THR A 58 -7.92 9.25 2.64
CA THR A 58 -6.50 9.29 3.01
C THR A 58 -6.26 8.99 4.50
N LYS A 59 -7.32 8.67 5.25
CA LYS A 59 -7.32 8.59 6.71
C LYS A 59 -6.39 7.52 7.28
N ILE A 60 -6.40 6.32 6.71
CA ILE A 60 -5.61 5.17 7.20
C ILE A 60 -4.34 5.00 6.35
N PHE A 61 -4.49 5.15 5.04
CA PHE A 61 -3.38 5.09 4.08
C PHE A 61 -3.40 6.33 3.20
N GLN A 62 -2.24 6.87 2.89
CA GLN A 62 -2.12 7.89 1.86
C GLN A 62 -2.24 7.23 0.47
N MET A 63 -2.72 7.96 -0.54
CA MET A 63 -2.76 7.48 -1.94
C MET A 63 -1.38 7.47 -2.62
N LYS A 64 -0.32 7.36 -1.82
CA LYS A 64 1.09 7.31 -2.22
C LYS A 64 1.77 6.19 -1.44
N ARG A 65 2.77 5.54 -2.06
CA ARG A 65 3.45 4.36 -1.51
C ARG A 65 4.47 4.71 -0.42
N GLU A 66 4.01 5.36 0.63
CA GLU A 66 4.84 5.83 1.76
C GLU A 66 4.56 5.08 3.06
N ALA A 67 3.47 4.31 3.12
CA ALA A 67 3.14 3.55 4.31
C ALA A 67 4.25 2.54 4.65
N LYS A 68 4.84 2.69 5.84
CA LYS A 68 5.84 1.79 6.40
C LYS A 68 5.37 1.31 7.77
N PRO A 69 4.39 0.39 7.83
CA PRO A 69 3.94 -0.17 9.10
C PRO A 69 5.11 -0.83 9.83
N LYS A 70 5.24 -0.55 11.13
CA LYS A 70 6.27 -1.08 12.02
C LYS A 70 5.67 -2.11 12.96
N VAL A 71 6.54 -2.90 13.60
CA VAL A 71 6.12 -3.84 14.65
C VAL A 71 5.38 -3.11 15.79
N ALA A 72 5.84 -1.92 16.17
CA ALA A 72 5.19 -1.09 17.19
C ALA A 72 3.75 -0.70 16.83
N ASP A 73 3.39 -0.64 15.55
CA ASP A 73 2.03 -0.31 15.12
C ASP A 73 1.04 -1.45 15.36
N HIS A 74 1.48 -2.68 15.69
CA HIS A 74 0.59 -3.83 15.88
C HIS A 74 -0.41 -3.66 17.01
N LYS A 75 -0.10 -2.76 17.95
CA LYS A 75 -0.96 -2.41 19.09
C LYS A 75 -1.63 -1.05 18.93
N SER A 76 -1.52 -0.45 17.74
CA SER A 76 -2.11 0.85 17.42
C SER A 76 -3.40 0.70 16.63
N ASP A 77 -4.09 1.80 16.39
CA ASP A 77 -5.23 1.93 15.50
C ASP A 77 -4.83 2.36 14.08
N LYS A 78 -3.55 2.23 13.71
CA LYS A 78 -3.01 2.69 12.42
C LYS A 78 -2.94 1.56 11.39
N PHE A 79 -2.89 1.94 10.11
CA PHE A 79 -2.69 1.01 9.00
C PHE A 79 -3.68 -0.17 9.04
N CYS A 80 -3.17 -1.41 8.99
CA CYS A 80 -3.96 -2.63 9.04
C CYS A 80 -4.76 -2.76 10.36
N PHE A 81 -4.20 -2.25 11.46
CA PHE A 81 -4.69 -2.44 12.82
C PHE A 81 -5.90 -1.56 13.15
N ALA A 82 -6.20 -0.55 12.32
CA ALA A 82 -7.44 0.24 12.39
C ALA A 82 -8.71 -0.63 12.29
N CYS A 83 -8.62 -1.76 11.59
CA CYS A 83 -9.71 -2.71 11.41
C CYS A 83 -9.36 -4.12 11.93
N HIS A 84 -8.13 -4.60 11.77
CA HIS A 84 -7.70 -5.92 12.26
C HIS A 84 -7.38 -5.91 13.77
N ASN A 85 -8.37 -5.50 14.55
CA ASN A 85 -8.30 -5.33 16.00
C ASN A 85 -9.18 -6.33 16.78
N GLY A 86 -9.80 -7.29 16.09
CA GLY A 86 -10.70 -8.28 16.69
C GLY A 86 -12.16 -7.84 16.79
N SER A 87 -12.47 -6.58 16.50
CA SER A 87 -13.84 -6.05 16.48
C SER A 87 -14.37 -5.87 15.05
N LYS A 88 -13.65 -5.15 14.20
CA LYS A 88 -14.09 -4.89 12.80
C LYS A 88 -13.68 -5.98 11.83
N ALA A 89 -12.52 -6.57 12.06
CA ALA A 89 -11.97 -7.70 11.33
C ALA A 89 -11.20 -8.60 12.32
N PHE A 90 -10.67 -9.72 11.83
CA PHE A 90 -9.91 -10.64 12.68
C PHE A 90 -8.78 -9.93 13.43
N ALA A 91 -8.55 -10.32 14.69
CA ALA A 91 -7.45 -9.80 15.49
C ALA A 91 -6.10 -10.23 14.89
N THR A 92 -5.10 -9.34 14.90
CA THR A 92 -3.75 -9.67 14.40
C THR A 92 -3.00 -10.61 15.34
N ASP A 93 -3.25 -10.53 16.65
CA ASP A 93 -2.71 -11.45 17.64
C ASP A 93 -3.10 -12.90 17.31
N GLY A 94 -2.10 -13.79 17.32
CA GLY A 94 -2.26 -15.20 16.96
C GLY A 94 -2.56 -15.49 15.48
N ASN A 95 -2.71 -14.45 14.63
CA ASN A 95 -3.08 -14.60 13.21
C ASN A 95 -1.95 -14.17 12.26
N CYS A 96 -0.69 -14.25 12.70
CA CYS A 96 0.49 -13.77 11.98
C CYS A 96 0.55 -14.29 10.53
N ALA A 97 0.28 -15.59 10.34
CA ALA A 97 0.35 -16.28 9.05
C ALA A 97 -0.75 -15.85 8.06
N LYS A 98 -1.79 -15.12 8.50
CA LYS A 98 -2.79 -14.56 7.58
C LYS A 98 -2.22 -13.42 6.75
N CYS A 99 -1.28 -12.67 7.31
CA CYS A 99 -0.64 -11.53 6.64
C CYS A 99 0.77 -11.88 6.15
N HIS A 100 1.57 -12.50 7.01
CA HIS A 100 2.98 -12.80 6.72
C HIS A 100 3.09 -14.13 5.98
N LYS A 101 3.45 -14.05 4.69
CA LYS A 101 3.72 -15.20 3.83
C LYS A 101 5.22 -15.30 3.59
N LYS A 102 5.79 -16.49 3.82
CA LYS A 102 7.18 -16.81 3.46
C LYS A 102 7.27 -17.12 1.97
#